data_AF-A0A0U1DV84-F1
#
_entry.id   AF-A0A0U1DV84-F1
#
_cell.length_a   1.000
_cell.length_b   1.000
_cell.length_c   1.000
_cell.angle_alpha   90.00
_cell.angle_beta   90.00
_cell.angle_gamma   90.00
#
_symmetry.space_group_name_H-M   'P 1'
#
loop_
_entity.id
_entity.type
_entity.pdbx_description
1 polymer ?
#
loop_
_entity_poly.entity_id
_entity_poly.type
_entity_poly.pdbx_seq_one_letter_code
_entity_poly.pdbx_strand_id
1 'polypeptide(L)'
;MLELGDAPYAGVPCWTGRLERWTHLTVPAAYDCRYDSHVRPLMPGNPISRQALLAVAEARARYADHATGRNCRPTNERLADDTGYSVRTVQRADTALRLLGVATEVLRGRQRTRIERMASWRVNDRGRGWASVWALHDNPQLNRLLHKLSPHPAGSSVHPSPSGDSVVTTHAGSPTGRRQHGATRRASPDEEGLALAKAWRADQHAPPWARRHSAEAWSALLAAPAAHGWTPRDLNQLITDWLGVGHWIADSPHKPIGLLGAILARHGRDNLAERPAAADEAREAAELAADRARVADQLATRKTTAAARAAGRAALSSPGHAAAQAAAKRLAHTAAQRRTAAAAAAAAALDSAIRRARGLTTPDAAAHPPRDSVSLKTNAQP
;
A
#
# COMPACT_ATOMS: atom_id res chain seq x y z
N MET A 1 17.52 -13.24 13.95
CA MET A 1 16.11 -13.65 13.76
C MET A 1 15.62 -13.05 12.44
N LEU A 2 14.80 -13.75 11.65
CA LEU A 2 14.25 -13.20 10.41
C LEU A 2 13.10 -12.28 10.80
N GLU A 3 13.24 -10.97 10.62
CA GLU A 3 12.14 -10.03 10.80
C GLU A 3 11.29 -10.02 9.54
N LEU A 4 10.12 -10.66 9.61
CA LEU A 4 9.07 -10.48 8.62
C LEU A 4 8.31 -9.23 9.09
N GLY A 5 8.50 -8.10 8.41
CA GLY A 5 7.71 -6.89 8.66
C GLY A 5 6.20 -7.13 8.46
N ASP A 6 5.39 -6.07 8.34
CA ASP A 6 3.93 -6.25 8.33
C ASP A 6 3.36 -6.79 7.01
N ALA A 7 4.07 -6.64 5.89
CA ALA A 7 3.58 -6.98 4.55
C ALA A 7 3.14 -8.46 4.36
N PRO A 8 3.86 -9.48 4.86
CA PRO A 8 3.44 -10.88 4.77
C PRO A 8 2.14 -11.20 5.54
N TYR A 9 1.76 -10.35 6.49
CA TYR A 9 0.52 -10.49 7.26
C TYR A 9 -0.67 -9.73 6.65
N ALA A 10 -0.49 -9.10 5.49
CA ALA A 10 -1.55 -8.38 4.79
C ALA A 10 -2.73 -9.33 4.49
N GLY A 11 -3.93 -8.94 4.93
CA GLY A 11 -5.15 -9.73 4.75
C GLY A 11 -5.34 -10.89 5.75
N VAL A 12 -4.37 -11.18 6.62
CA VAL A 12 -4.54 -12.19 7.68
C VAL A 12 -5.11 -11.51 8.94
N PRO A 13 -6.32 -11.88 9.39
CA PRO A 13 -6.91 -11.28 10.58
C PRO A 13 -6.07 -11.60 11.84
N CYS A 14 -6.21 -10.77 12.87
CA CYS A 14 -5.71 -11.09 14.20
C CYS A 14 -6.72 -11.96 14.95
N TRP A 15 -6.27 -12.76 15.92
CA TRP A 15 -7.20 -13.40 16.85
C TRP A 15 -7.92 -12.38 17.74
N THR A 16 -9.16 -12.67 18.15
CA THR A 16 -9.87 -11.88 19.16
C THR A 16 -9.82 -12.61 20.50
N GLY A 17 -9.70 -11.88 21.61
CA GLY A 17 -9.64 -12.45 22.96
C GLY A 17 -8.38 -13.29 23.27
N ARG A 18 -7.34 -13.20 22.44
CA ARG A 18 -5.99 -13.73 22.68
C ARG A 18 -5.97 -15.26 22.82
N LEU A 19 -4.89 -15.78 23.42
CA LEU A 19 -4.65 -17.21 23.62
C LEU A 19 -5.87 -17.92 24.19
N GLU A 20 -6.41 -17.47 25.32
CA GLU A 20 -7.50 -18.14 26.04
C GLU A 20 -8.75 -18.33 25.17
N ARG A 21 -9.21 -17.25 24.51
CA ARG A 21 -10.38 -17.35 23.64
C ARG A 21 -10.09 -18.23 22.43
N TRP A 22 -8.92 -18.10 21.83
CA TRP A 22 -8.59 -18.87 20.65
C TRP A 22 -8.51 -20.38 20.94
N THR A 23 -7.87 -20.78 22.04
CA THR A 23 -7.70 -22.19 22.44
C THR A 23 -8.96 -22.81 23.00
N HIS A 24 -9.76 -22.07 23.78
CA HIS A 24 -10.92 -22.63 24.48
C HIS A 24 -12.26 -22.43 23.75
N LEU A 25 -12.33 -21.49 22.81
CA LEU A 25 -13.56 -21.20 22.06
C LEU A 25 -13.36 -21.40 20.55
N THR A 26 -12.42 -20.68 19.93
CA THR A 26 -12.29 -20.64 18.46
C THR A 26 -11.93 -21.99 17.87
N VAL A 27 -10.84 -22.63 18.33
CA VAL A 27 -10.39 -23.93 17.79
C VAL A 27 -11.38 -25.05 18.11
N PRO A 28 -11.89 -25.20 19.36
CA PRO A 28 -12.91 -26.20 19.67
C PRO A 28 -14.17 -26.06 18.81
N ALA A 29 -14.75 -24.85 18.72
CA ALA A 29 -15.93 -24.62 17.91
C ALA A 29 -15.68 -24.89 16.43
N ALA A 30 -14.50 -24.51 15.91
CA ALA A 30 -14.13 -24.81 14.53
C ALA A 30 -14.07 -26.31 14.26
N TYR A 31 -13.44 -27.05 15.17
CA TYR A 31 -13.34 -28.49 15.07
C TYR A 31 -14.75 -29.12 15.08
N ASP A 32 -15.55 -28.80 16.08
CA ASP A 32 -16.87 -29.41 16.28
C ASP A 32 -17.84 -29.09 15.12
N CYS A 33 -17.75 -27.89 14.52
CA CYS A 33 -18.61 -27.51 13.40
C CYS A 33 -18.13 -28.00 12.03
N ARG A 34 -16.82 -28.12 11.79
CA ARG A 34 -16.27 -28.24 10.42
C ARG A 34 -15.34 -29.43 10.21
N TYR A 35 -14.87 -30.08 11.27
CA TYR A 35 -13.83 -31.09 11.12
C TYR A 35 -14.30 -32.28 10.29
N ASP A 36 -15.40 -32.93 10.68
CA ASP A 36 -15.88 -34.12 9.95
C ASP A 36 -16.42 -33.80 8.55
N SER A 37 -17.01 -32.61 8.35
CA SER A 37 -17.64 -32.22 7.09
C SER A 37 -16.67 -31.63 6.06
N HIS A 38 -15.67 -30.85 6.48
CA HIS A 38 -14.82 -30.09 5.56
C HIS A 38 -13.33 -30.45 5.66
N VAL A 39 -12.84 -30.87 6.83
CA VAL A 39 -11.39 -31.08 7.06
C VAL A 39 -11.00 -32.53 6.85
N ARG A 40 -11.72 -33.45 7.49
CA ARG A 40 -11.44 -34.89 7.46
C ARG A 40 -11.46 -35.47 6.03
N PRO A 41 -12.38 -35.08 5.12
CA PRO A 41 -12.34 -35.54 3.73
C PRO A 41 -11.08 -35.10 2.98
N LEU A 42 -10.48 -33.96 3.36
CA LEU A 42 -9.25 -33.42 2.76
C LEU A 42 -7.98 -34.01 3.40
N MET A 43 -8.11 -34.88 4.40
CA MET A 43 -7.00 -35.55 5.10
C MET A 43 -7.13 -37.08 5.05
N PRO A 44 -7.22 -37.71 3.86
CA PRO A 44 -7.44 -39.14 3.73
C PRO A 44 -6.31 -39.95 4.38
N GLY A 45 -6.67 -40.96 5.17
CA GLY A 45 -5.72 -41.82 5.88
C GLY A 45 -4.90 -41.13 6.98
N ASN A 46 -5.23 -39.89 7.35
CA ASN A 46 -4.43 -39.09 8.27
C ASN A 46 -5.27 -38.29 9.30
N PRO A 47 -6.30 -38.87 9.94
CA PRO A 47 -7.13 -38.13 10.89
C PRO A 47 -6.34 -37.76 12.15
N ILE A 48 -6.77 -36.67 12.78
CA ILE A 48 -6.36 -36.25 14.12
C ILE A 48 -7.56 -36.30 15.08
N SER A 49 -7.31 -36.57 16.35
CA SER A 49 -8.34 -36.48 17.40
C SER A 49 -8.51 -35.03 17.88
N ARG A 50 -9.70 -34.71 18.38
CA ARG A 50 -10.00 -33.40 18.99
C ARG A 50 -8.99 -33.05 20.08
N GLN A 51 -8.72 -33.98 20.99
CA GLN A 51 -7.80 -33.76 22.11
C GLN A 51 -6.37 -33.46 21.64
N ALA A 52 -5.86 -34.19 20.65
CA ALA A 52 -4.52 -33.96 20.13
C ALA A 52 -4.43 -32.60 19.40
N LEU A 53 -5.47 -32.23 18.64
CA LEU A 53 -5.52 -30.92 17.99
C LEU A 53 -5.50 -29.78 19.01
N LEU A 54 -6.33 -29.87 20.06
CA LEU A 54 -6.43 -28.81 21.08
C LEU A 54 -5.13 -28.66 21.88
N ALA A 55 -4.48 -29.77 22.25
CA ALA A 55 -3.19 -29.72 22.92
C ALA A 55 -2.10 -29.05 22.07
N VAL A 56 -2.02 -29.39 20.77
CA VAL A 56 -1.06 -28.76 19.85
C VAL A 56 -1.41 -27.30 19.61
N ALA A 57 -2.70 -26.96 19.47
CA ALA A 57 -3.16 -25.58 19.32
C ALA A 57 -2.75 -24.74 20.53
N GLU A 58 -2.99 -25.24 21.75
CA GLU A 58 -2.61 -24.54 22.98
C GLU A 58 -1.10 -24.32 23.07
N ALA A 59 -0.30 -25.36 22.83
CA ALA A 59 1.15 -25.24 22.82
C ALA A 59 1.62 -24.22 21.78
N ARG A 60 1.06 -24.26 20.56
CA ARG A 60 1.38 -23.32 19.48
C ARG A 60 1.01 -21.87 19.84
N ALA A 61 -0.13 -21.66 20.50
CA ALA A 61 -0.59 -20.34 20.91
C ALA A 61 0.36 -19.64 21.90
N ARG A 62 1.09 -20.40 22.73
CA ARG A 62 2.09 -19.85 23.68
C ARG A 62 3.27 -19.15 22.98
N TYR A 63 3.55 -19.49 21.72
CA TYR A 63 4.63 -18.90 20.93
C TYR A 63 4.16 -17.76 20.02
N ALA A 64 2.87 -17.47 19.98
CA ALA A 64 2.32 -16.40 19.18
C ALA A 64 2.42 -15.06 19.92
N ASP A 65 2.48 -13.96 19.16
CA ASP A 65 2.33 -12.63 19.72
C ASP A 65 0.99 -12.51 20.45
N HIS A 66 1.06 -12.16 21.73
CA HIS A 66 -0.11 -12.20 22.62
C HIS A 66 -1.23 -11.27 22.16
N ALA A 67 -0.91 -10.13 21.53
CA ALA A 67 -1.90 -9.15 21.12
C ALA A 67 -2.56 -9.53 19.78
N THR A 68 -1.81 -10.12 18.85
CA THR A 68 -2.23 -10.27 17.45
C THR A 68 -2.39 -11.73 16.99
N GLY A 69 -1.75 -12.68 17.66
CA GLY A 69 -1.70 -14.09 17.27
C GLY A 69 -0.69 -14.37 16.17
N ARG A 70 0.07 -13.35 15.75
CA ARG A 70 1.06 -13.42 14.67
C ARG A 70 2.44 -13.83 15.20
N ASN A 71 3.43 -13.94 14.31
CA ASN A 71 4.81 -14.28 14.66
C ASN A 71 4.94 -15.58 15.49
N CYS A 72 4.04 -16.55 15.30
CA CYS A 72 4.14 -17.86 15.94
C CYS A 72 5.17 -18.70 15.20
N ARG A 73 6.31 -18.99 15.84
CA ARG A 73 7.47 -19.67 15.20
C ARG A 73 8.01 -20.91 15.91
N PRO A 74 7.19 -21.75 16.56
CA PRO A 74 7.71 -22.98 17.14
C PRO A 74 8.04 -23.99 16.02
N THR A 75 9.15 -24.70 16.19
CA THR A 75 9.47 -25.88 15.37
C THR A 75 8.54 -27.04 15.72
N ASN A 76 8.33 -27.97 14.80
CA ASN A 76 7.46 -29.11 15.05
C ASN A 76 8.02 -30.04 16.12
N GLU A 77 9.35 -30.17 16.20
CA GLU A 77 10.05 -30.89 17.25
C GLU A 77 9.77 -30.28 18.62
N ARG A 78 9.88 -28.95 18.72
CA ARG A 78 9.55 -28.22 19.96
C ARG A 78 8.10 -28.41 20.40
N LEU A 79 7.14 -28.36 19.46
CA LEU A 79 5.73 -28.64 19.79
C LEU A 79 5.50 -30.09 20.18
N ALA A 80 6.23 -31.03 19.58
CA ALA A 80 6.20 -32.43 19.96
C ALA A 80 6.65 -32.60 21.42
N ASP A 81 7.77 -31.95 21.79
CA ASP A 81 8.30 -31.95 23.15
C ASP A 81 7.33 -31.30 24.15
N ASP A 82 6.75 -30.14 23.81
CA ASP A 82 5.85 -29.39 24.69
C ASP A 82 4.51 -30.11 24.93
N THR A 83 4.09 -30.98 24.00
CA THR A 83 2.78 -31.65 24.06
C THR A 83 2.86 -33.15 24.37
N GLY A 84 4.05 -33.74 24.27
CA GLY A 84 4.27 -35.19 24.37
C GLY A 84 3.76 -36.00 23.16
N TYR A 85 3.32 -35.35 22.07
CA TYR A 85 2.90 -36.02 20.85
C TYR A 85 4.03 -36.19 19.85
N SER A 86 3.88 -37.14 18.91
CA SER A 86 4.84 -37.28 17.82
C SER A 86 4.86 -36.06 16.88
N VAL A 87 6.00 -35.78 16.25
CA VAL A 87 6.13 -34.76 15.19
C VAL A 87 5.09 -34.95 14.08
N ARG A 88 4.75 -36.20 13.76
CA ARG A 88 3.71 -36.52 12.76
C ARG A 88 2.32 -36.09 13.21
N THR A 89 2.00 -36.19 14.50
CA THR A 89 0.76 -35.66 15.08
C THR A 89 0.72 -34.14 15.03
N VAL A 90 1.83 -33.46 15.30
CA VAL A 90 1.93 -31.99 15.16
C VAL A 90 1.68 -31.56 13.71
N GLN A 91 2.29 -32.24 12.74
CA GLN A 91 2.07 -31.96 11.31
C GLN A 91 0.61 -32.17 10.88
N ARG A 92 -0.07 -33.19 11.44
CA ARG A 92 -1.51 -33.41 11.25
C ARG A 92 -2.31 -32.24 11.83
N ALA A 93 -1.98 -31.82 13.04
CA ALA A 93 -2.63 -30.69 13.71
C ALA A 93 -2.47 -29.40 12.90
N ASP A 94 -1.27 -29.10 12.41
CA ASP A 94 -1.01 -27.91 11.60
C ASP A 94 -1.83 -27.89 10.31
N THR A 95 -1.96 -29.06 9.69
CA THR A 95 -2.79 -29.23 8.49
C THR A 95 -4.26 -29.00 8.83
N ALA A 96 -4.75 -29.59 9.93
CA ALA A 96 -6.12 -29.42 10.39
C ALA A 96 -6.42 -27.95 10.77
N LEU A 97 -5.54 -27.27 11.52
CA LEU A 97 -5.71 -25.86 11.89
C LEU A 97 -5.81 -24.95 10.66
N ARG A 98 -5.02 -25.24 9.62
CA ARG A 98 -5.08 -24.51 8.34
C ARG A 98 -6.41 -24.74 7.62
N LEU A 99 -6.85 -25.99 7.51
CA LEU A 99 -8.11 -26.34 6.83
C LEU A 99 -9.34 -25.85 7.60
N LEU A 100 -9.28 -25.82 8.93
CA LEU A 100 -10.28 -25.20 9.80
C LEU A 100 -10.35 -23.67 9.62
N GLY A 101 -9.34 -23.06 9.00
CA GLY A 101 -9.27 -21.62 8.76
C GLY A 101 -9.07 -20.82 10.05
N VAL A 102 -8.37 -21.39 11.03
CA VAL A 102 -8.04 -20.75 12.31
C VAL A 102 -6.54 -20.45 12.46
N ALA A 103 -5.73 -20.90 11.50
CA ALA A 103 -4.32 -20.58 11.41
C ALA A 103 -3.86 -20.50 9.95
N THR A 104 -3.00 -19.55 9.65
CA THR A 104 -2.37 -19.37 8.34
C THR A 104 -0.86 -19.52 8.47
N GLU A 105 -0.27 -20.36 7.62
CA GLU A 105 1.20 -20.44 7.48
C GLU A 105 1.62 -19.32 6.54
N VAL A 106 2.12 -18.22 7.11
CA VAL A 106 2.50 -17.00 6.39
C VAL A 106 3.81 -17.20 5.64
N LEU A 107 4.75 -17.91 6.25
CA LEU A 107 6.00 -18.28 5.62
C LEU A 107 6.32 -19.75 5.91
N ARG A 108 6.49 -20.53 4.84
CA ARG A 108 6.96 -21.91 4.93
C ARG A 108 8.38 -21.94 5.46
N GLY A 109 8.61 -22.80 6.45
CA GLY A 109 9.96 -23.05 6.95
C GLY A 109 10.88 -23.50 5.81
N ARG A 110 12.12 -22.99 5.80
CA ARG A 110 13.12 -23.32 4.77
C ARG A 110 14.49 -23.48 5.38
N GLN A 111 15.36 -24.24 4.72
CA GLN A 111 16.76 -24.32 5.13
C GLN A 111 17.45 -22.96 4.95
N ARG A 112 18.33 -22.62 5.90
CA ARG A 112 19.11 -21.37 5.83
C ARG A 112 20.17 -21.51 4.74
N THR A 113 20.33 -20.45 3.95
CA THR A 113 21.45 -20.36 3.00
C THR A 113 22.77 -20.31 3.78
N ARG A 114 23.89 -20.59 3.11
CA ARG A 114 25.23 -20.51 3.73
C ARG A 114 25.49 -19.13 4.34
N ILE A 115 25.10 -18.07 3.65
CA ILE A 115 25.26 -16.68 4.09
C ILE A 115 24.42 -16.42 5.36
N GLU A 116 23.13 -16.78 5.34
CA GLU A 116 22.24 -16.66 6.50
C GLU A 116 22.77 -17.45 7.70
N ARG A 117 23.34 -18.64 7.47
CA ARG A 117 23.92 -19.47 8.53
C ARG A 117 25.16 -18.83 9.16
N MET A 118 26.06 -18.26 8.36
CA MET A 118 27.22 -17.55 8.87
C MET A 118 26.81 -16.29 9.66
N ALA A 119 25.76 -15.59 9.23
CA ALA A 119 25.19 -14.46 9.97
C ALA A 119 24.56 -14.91 11.30
N SER A 120 23.77 -15.99 11.31
CA SER A 120 23.21 -16.58 12.54
C SER A 120 24.27 -17.09 13.50
N TRP A 121 25.35 -17.68 12.99
CA TRP A 121 26.48 -18.15 13.80
C TRP A 121 27.16 -17.02 14.58
N ARG A 122 27.26 -15.82 13.99
CA ARG A 122 27.81 -14.63 14.67
C ARG A 122 26.98 -14.20 15.87
N VAL A 123 25.68 -14.49 15.87
CA VAL A 123 24.76 -14.24 16.99
C VAL A 123 24.45 -15.51 17.80
N ASN A 124 25.34 -16.52 17.72
CA ASN A 124 25.27 -17.79 18.45
C ASN A 124 24.03 -18.66 18.15
N ASP A 125 23.32 -18.41 17.04
CA ASP A 125 22.19 -19.20 16.56
C ASP A 125 22.68 -20.32 15.63
N ARG A 126 22.65 -21.55 16.13
CA ARG A 126 23.11 -22.76 15.42
C ARG A 126 22.01 -23.47 14.62
N GLY A 127 20.82 -22.88 14.51
CA GLY A 127 19.70 -23.46 13.77
C GLY A 127 20.03 -23.68 12.29
N ARG A 128 19.67 -24.85 11.77
CA ARG A 128 19.96 -25.26 10.38
C ARG A 128 18.99 -24.63 9.35
N GLY A 129 17.78 -24.30 9.80
CA GLY A 129 16.72 -23.70 8.99
C GLY A 129 15.88 -22.69 9.76
N TRP A 130 15.02 -21.99 9.02
CA TRP A 130 13.94 -21.17 9.56
C TRP A 130 12.71 -22.04 9.83
N ALA A 131 12.14 -21.92 11.03
CA ALA A 131 10.84 -22.50 11.33
C ALA A 131 9.76 -21.83 10.47
N SER A 132 8.64 -22.53 10.27
CA SER A 132 7.47 -21.92 9.65
C SER A 132 6.92 -20.81 10.54
N VAL A 133 6.42 -19.76 9.90
CA VAL A 133 5.82 -18.61 10.58
C VAL A 133 4.32 -18.70 10.41
N TRP A 134 3.63 -18.74 11.54
CA TRP A 134 2.19 -18.87 11.60
C TRP A 134 1.55 -17.60 12.15
N ALA A 135 0.36 -17.32 11.62
CA ALA A 135 -0.59 -16.36 12.17
C ALA A 135 -1.83 -17.13 12.63
N LEU A 136 -2.10 -17.05 13.93
CA LEU A 136 -3.27 -17.61 14.58
C LEU A 136 -4.36 -16.56 14.58
N HIS A 137 -5.54 -16.93 14.12
CA HIS A 137 -6.61 -15.97 13.91
C HIS A 137 -7.98 -16.62 14.09
N ASP A 138 -8.98 -15.77 14.26
CA ASP A 138 -10.35 -16.27 14.27
C ASP A 138 -10.82 -16.56 12.85
N ASN A 139 -11.76 -17.49 12.75
CA ASN A 139 -12.47 -17.71 11.51
C ASN A 139 -13.69 -16.76 11.45
N PRO A 140 -13.75 -15.81 10.51
CA PRO A 140 -14.82 -14.80 10.45
C PRO A 140 -16.21 -15.42 10.20
N GLN A 141 -16.29 -16.57 9.52
CA GLN A 141 -17.55 -17.28 9.30
C GLN A 141 -18.02 -17.94 10.60
N LEU A 142 -17.12 -18.53 11.38
CA LEU A 142 -17.46 -19.12 12.68
C LEU A 142 -17.79 -18.06 13.72
N ASN A 143 -17.07 -16.93 13.77
CA ASN A 143 -17.44 -15.81 14.65
C ASN A 143 -18.85 -15.30 14.34
N ARG A 144 -19.23 -15.21 13.06
CA ARG A 144 -20.60 -14.85 12.67
C ARG A 144 -21.64 -15.87 13.16
N LEU A 145 -21.32 -17.16 13.14
CA LEU A 145 -22.21 -18.21 13.66
C LEU A 145 -22.29 -18.19 15.19
N LEU A 146 -21.15 -18.07 15.88
CA LEU A 146 -21.07 -17.96 17.34
C LEU A 146 -21.84 -16.74 17.86
N HIS A 147 -21.72 -15.58 17.19
CA HIS A 147 -22.48 -14.39 17.56
C HIS A 147 -23.97 -14.48 17.21
N LYS A 148 -24.35 -15.26 16.18
CA LYS A 148 -25.77 -15.55 15.85
C LYS A 148 -26.42 -16.50 16.85
N LEU A 149 -25.65 -17.37 17.50
CA LEU A 149 -26.14 -18.32 18.52
C LEU A 149 -26.36 -17.67 19.89
N SER A 150 -26.08 -16.37 20.04
CA SER A 150 -26.60 -15.58 21.16
C SER A 150 -27.70 -14.63 20.67
N PRO A 151 -28.89 -15.13 20.28
CA PRO A 151 -30.07 -14.29 20.35
C PRO A 151 -30.27 -13.99 21.82
N HIS A 152 -29.85 -12.81 22.27
CA HIS A 152 -30.37 -12.29 23.51
C HIS A 152 -31.87 -12.18 23.24
N PRO A 153 -32.75 -12.85 24.02
CA PRO A 153 -34.18 -12.71 23.80
C PRO A 153 -34.48 -11.22 23.92
N ALA A 154 -34.81 -10.60 22.79
CA ALA A 154 -35.21 -9.21 22.75
C ALA A 154 -36.53 -9.11 23.53
N GLY A 155 -36.44 -8.60 24.76
CA GLY A 155 -37.62 -8.30 25.59
C GLY A 155 -37.67 -8.95 26.98
N SER A 156 -36.56 -9.09 27.72
CA SER A 156 -36.68 -9.26 29.18
C SER A 156 -36.82 -7.89 29.86
N SER A 157 -37.95 -7.63 30.52
CA SER A 157 -38.21 -6.48 31.39
C SER A 157 -37.47 -6.55 32.73
N VAL A 158 -36.33 -7.23 32.78
CA VAL A 158 -35.52 -7.41 33.98
C VAL A 158 -34.18 -6.76 33.71
N HIS A 159 -33.92 -5.63 34.36
CA HIS A 159 -32.58 -5.05 34.40
C HIS A 159 -31.61 -6.06 35.05
N PRO A 160 -30.43 -6.33 34.46
CA PRO A 160 -29.40 -7.07 35.17
C PRO A 160 -28.83 -6.15 36.27
N SER A 161 -29.43 -6.24 37.45
CA SER A 161 -28.74 -5.86 38.69
C SER A 161 -27.58 -6.85 38.88
N PRO A 162 -26.35 -6.38 39.19
CA PRO A 162 -25.29 -7.28 39.59
C PRO A 162 -25.64 -7.86 40.96
N SER A 163 -26.34 -9.00 40.98
CA SER A 163 -26.52 -9.80 42.18
C SER A 163 -25.19 -10.49 42.49
N GLY A 164 -24.38 -9.87 43.35
CA GLY A 164 -23.29 -10.54 44.03
C GLY A 164 -23.83 -11.38 45.18
N ASP A 165 -24.40 -12.54 44.88
CA ASP A 165 -24.61 -13.57 45.90
C ASP A 165 -23.42 -14.53 45.85
N SER A 166 -22.33 -14.10 46.48
CA SER A 166 -21.38 -15.05 47.03
C SER A 166 -22.03 -15.66 48.26
N VAL A 167 -22.50 -16.91 48.14
CA VAL A 167 -22.75 -17.75 49.30
C VAL A 167 -21.40 -17.99 49.97
N VAL A 168 -21.07 -17.14 50.95
CA VAL A 168 -20.01 -17.38 51.92
C VAL A 168 -20.70 -17.61 53.25
N THR A 169 -20.81 -18.88 53.61
CA THR A 169 -21.11 -19.29 54.98
C THR A 169 -19.92 -18.92 55.86
N THR A 170 -20.08 -17.92 56.72
CA THR A 170 -19.69 -17.89 58.16
C THR A 170 -19.62 -16.46 58.70
N HIS A 171 -20.09 -16.33 59.93
CA HIS A 171 -20.33 -15.12 60.70
C HIS A 171 -19.05 -14.34 61.07
N ALA A 172 -19.16 -13.02 61.13
CA ALA A 172 -18.93 -12.16 62.31
C ALA A 172 -18.29 -10.81 61.96
N GLY A 173 -18.87 -9.74 62.51
CA GLY A 173 -18.15 -8.51 62.87
C GLY A 173 -18.20 -7.36 61.87
N SER A 174 -19.19 -6.48 62.01
CA SER A 174 -18.95 -5.05 61.74
C SER A 174 -18.03 -4.49 62.82
N PRO A 175 -17.10 -3.61 62.44
CA PRO A 175 -16.92 -2.38 63.19
C PRO A 175 -17.08 -1.16 62.27
N THR A 176 -18.08 -0.37 62.62
CA THR A 176 -18.14 1.09 62.52
C THR A 176 -16.84 1.79 62.06
N GLY A 177 -16.70 1.95 60.75
CA GLY A 177 -15.66 2.74 60.11
C GLY A 177 -16.26 3.85 59.25
N ARG A 178 -15.96 5.08 59.65
CA ARG A 178 -16.26 6.37 59.00
C ARG A 178 -16.23 6.26 57.46
N ARG A 179 -17.37 6.44 56.80
CA ARG A 179 -17.49 6.54 55.32
C ARG A 179 -16.71 7.77 54.85
N GLN A 180 -15.46 7.57 54.44
CA GLN A 180 -14.68 8.58 53.75
C GLN A 180 -14.86 8.41 52.24
N HIS A 181 -15.45 9.45 51.64
CA HIS A 181 -15.42 9.82 50.23
C HIS A 181 -16.06 8.84 49.23
N GLY A 182 -17.30 9.14 48.85
CA GLY A 182 -17.85 8.65 47.58
C GLY A 182 -16.91 9.01 46.44
N ALA A 183 -16.64 8.04 45.56
CA ALA A 183 -15.79 8.23 44.40
C ALA A 183 -16.22 9.49 43.65
N THR A 184 -15.32 10.47 43.55
CA THR A 184 -15.49 11.64 42.69
C THR A 184 -15.85 11.14 41.29
N ARG A 185 -16.97 11.64 40.74
CA ARG A 185 -17.34 11.33 39.35
C ARG A 185 -16.12 11.61 38.47
N ARG A 186 -15.69 10.63 37.69
CA ARG A 186 -14.58 10.84 36.74
C ARG A 186 -14.98 11.99 35.82
N ALA A 187 -14.14 13.02 35.75
CA ALA A 187 -14.30 14.09 34.77
C ALA A 187 -14.38 13.46 33.37
N SER A 188 -15.30 13.97 32.54
CA SER A 188 -15.39 13.57 31.15
C SER A 188 -14.04 13.79 30.45
N PRO A 189 -13.60 12.87 29.58
CA PRO A 189 -12.38 13.05 28.79
C PRO A 189 -12.41 14.37 28.02
N ASP A 190 -11.27 15.06 27.94
CA ASP A 190 -11.11 16.26 27.13
C ASP A 190 -11.35 15.93 25.64
N GLU A 191 -12.27 16.64 24.98
CA GLU A 191 -12.72 16.29 23.63
C GLU A 191 -11.63 16.52 22.57
N GLU A 192 -10.85 17.61 22.70
CA GLU A 192 -9.76 17.95 21.78
C GLU A 192 -8.59 16.96 21.92
N GLY A 193 -8.16 16.70 23.15
CA GLY A 193 -7.16 15.68 23.46
C GLY A 193 -7.59 14.28 23.02
N LEU A 194 -8.89 13.94 23.13
CA LEU A 194 -9.45 12.69 22.64
C LEU A 194 -9.41 12.60 21.11
N ALA A 195 -9.69 13.70 20.39
CA ALA A 195 -9.61 13.74 18.93
C ALA A 195 -8.16 13.55 18.45
N LEU A 196 -7.20 14.27 19.05
CA LEU A 196 -5.78 14.10 18.76
C LEU A 196 -5.29 12.67 19.08
N ALA A 197 -5.71 12.10 20.21
CA ALA A 197 -5.40 10.71 20.56
C ALA A 197 -5.94 9.69 19.54
N LYS A 198 -7.16 9.89 19.03
CA LYS A 198 -7.75 9.03 17.99
C LYS A 198 -6.96 9.14 16.68
N ALA A 199 -6.67 10.37 16.24
CA ALA A 199 -5.91 10.62 15.03
C ALA A 199 -4.49 10.01 15.12
N TRP A 200 -3.80 10.24 16.24
CA TRP A 200 -2.45 9.74 16.44
C TRP A 200 -2.37 8.22 16.47
N ARG A 201 -3.33 7.53 17.13
CA ARG A 201 -3.36 6.06 17.14
C ARG A 201 -3.61 5.44 15.76
N ALA A 202 -4.35 6.15 14.91
CA ALA A 202 -4.63 5.75 13.53
C ALA A 202 -3.49 6.08 12.56
N ASP A 203 -2.57 6.97 12.95
CA ASP A 203 -1.44 7.36 12.15
C ASP A 203 -0.47 6.19 11.89
N GLN A 204 0.01 6.10 10.65
CA GLN A 204 0.90 5.02 10.21
C GLN A 204 2.29 5.11 10.84
N HIS A 205 2.74 6.31 11.20
CA HIS A 205 4.04 6.59 11.81
C HIS A 205 4.01 6.56 13.34
N ALA A 206 2.83 6.40 13.94
CA ALA A 206 2.73 6.27 15.39
C ALA A 206 3.33 4.93 15.87
N PRO A 207 4.10 4.95 16.98
CA PRO A 207 4.73 3.75 17.50
C PRO A 207 3.69 2.72 17.96
N PRO A 208 3.96 1.40 17.86
CA PRO A 208 2.99 0.36 18.19
C PRO A 208 2.40 0.47 19.61
N TRP A 209 3.19 0.96 20.57
CA TRP A 209 2.75 1.13 21.94
C TRP A 209 1.70 2.22 22.14
N ALA A 210 1.55 3.18 21.22
CA ALA A 210 0.47 4.18 21.26
C ALA A 210 -0.91 3.50 21.14
N ARG A 211 -1.00 2.43 20.32
CA ARG A 211 -2.24 1.69 20.07
C ARG A 211 -2.67 0.79 21.23
N ARG A 212 -1.76 0.44 22.15
CA ARG A 212 -2.01 -0.45 23.30
C ARG A 212 -2.97 0.15 24.34
N HIS A 213 -3.03 1.47 24.44
CA HIS A 213 -3.92 2.19 25.34
C HIS A 213 -5.10 2.80 24.57
N SER A 214 -6.23 2.98 25.26
CA SER A 214 -7.41 3.62 24.68
C SER A 214 -7.14 5.10 24.40
N ALA A 215 -7.85 5.68 23.44
CA ALA A 215 -7.75 7.12 23.18
C ALA A 215 -8.13 7.95 24.42
N GLU A 216 -9.09 7.47 25.21
CA GLU A 216 -9.46 8.08 26.50
C GLU A 216 -8.29 8.13 27.48
N ALA A 217 -7.46 7.08 27.54
CA ALA A 217 -6.29 7.05 28.42
C ALA A 217 -5.20 8.06 28.00
N TRP A 218 -5.19 8.47 26.73
CA TRP A 218 -4.28 9.50 26.21
C TRP A 218 -4.87 10.92 26.30
N SER A 219 -6.20 11.05 26.33
CA SER A 219 -6.91 12.34 26.20
C SER A 219 -6.41 13.41 27.15
N ALA A 220 -6.30 13.10 28.46
CA ALA A 220 -5.84 14.06 29.46
C ALA A 220 -4.39 14.52 29.26
N LEU A 221 -3.54 13.64 28.73
CA LEU A 221 -2.14 13.98 28.47
C LEU A 221 -1.99 14.85 27.21
N LEU A 222 -2.85 14.61 26.21
CA LEU A 222 -2.81 15.28 24.92
C LEU A 222 -3.70 16.52 24.84
N ALA A 223 -4.48 16.84 25.88
CA ALA A 223 -5.35 18.00 25.93
C ALA A 223 -4.60 19.33 25.67
N ALA A 224 -3.49 19.56 26.39
CA ALA A 224 -2.71 20.79 26.20
C ALA A 224 -2.04 20.87 24.81
N PRO A 225 -1.36 19.82 24.29
CA PRO A 225 -0.91 19.79 22.90
C PRO A 225 -2.03 20.06 21.87
N ALA A 226 -3.21 19.44 22.07
CA ALA A 226 -4.34 19.61 21.18
C ALA A 226 -4.86 21.05 21.14
N ALA A 227 -4.92 21.73 22.29
CA ALA A 227 -5.29 23.14 22.38
C ALA A 227 -4.31 24.07 21.62
N HIS A 228 -3.06 23.65 21.45
CA HIS A 228 -2.06 24.35 20.64
C HIS A 228 -2.05 23.89 19.16
N GLY A 229 -3.06 23.14 18.73
CA GLY A 229 -3.22 22.71 17.33
C GLY A 229 -2.22 21.64 16.90
N TRP A 230 -1.68 20.87 17.84
CA TRP A 230 -0.76 19.77 17.49
C TRP A 230 -1.46 18.70 16.66
N THR A 231 -0.71 18.15 15.71
CA THR A 231 -1.14 17.04 14.86
C THR A 231 -0.47 15.73 15.29
N PRO A 232 -0.93 14.57 14.80
CA PRO A 232 -0.21 13.31 14.96
C PRO A 232 1.26 13.37 14.54
N ARG A 233 1.57 14.18 13.51
CA ARG A 233 2.92 14.35 12.99
C ARG A 233 3.82 15.06 13.99
N ASP A 234 3.30 16.07 14.69
CA ASP A 234 4.01 16.76 15.78
C ASP A 234 4.42 15.79 16.89
N LEU A 235 3.52 14.88 17.28
CA LEU A 235 3.81 13.86 18.30
C LEU A 235 4.88 12.88 17.85
N ASN A 236 4.84 12.45 16.58
CA ASN A 236 5.83 11.53 16.02
C ASN A 236 7.19 12.21 15.84
N GLN A 237 7.21 13.49 15.44
CA GLN A 237 8.44 14.27 15.36
C GLN A 237 9.05 14.45 16.75
N LEU A 238 8.24 14.76 17.76
CA LEU A 238 8.71 14.89 19.14
C LEU A 238 9.36 13.60 19.67
N ILE A 239 8.78 12.44 19.35
CA ILE A 239 9.35 11.14 19.70
C ILE A 239 10.67 10.90 18.94
N THR A 240 10.73 11.32 17.68
CA THR A 240 11.94 11.22 16.85
C THR A 240 13.06 12.09 17.41
N ASP A 241 12.76 13.33 17.80
CA ASP A 241 13.71 14.25 18.41
C ASP A 241 14.23 13.70 19.75
N TRP A 242 13.34 13.13 20.57
CA TRP A 242 13.72 12.44 21.80
C TRP A 242 14.73 11.32 21.55
N LEU A 243 14.53 10.51 20.51
CA LEU A 243 15.49 9.48 20.10
C LEU A 243 16.80 10.08 19.56
N GLY A 244 16.71 11.18 18.81
CA GLY A 244 17.85 11.90 18.23
C GLY A 244 18.80 12.51 19.26
N VAL A 245 18.29 12.85 20.45
CA VAL A 245 19.09 13.31 21.60
C VAL A 245 19.84 12.16 22.31
N GLY A 246 19.70 10.92 21.83
CA GLY A 246 20.40 9.74 22.34
C GLY A 246 19.62 8.95 23.38
N HIS A 247 18.34 9.27 23.60
CA HIS A 247 17.48 8.45 24.41
C HIS A 247 17.03 7.19 23.65
N TRP A 248 16.78 6.12 24.38
CA TRP A 248 16.29 4.86 23.83
C TRP A 248 14.86 4.58 24.31
N ILE A 249 14.00 4.17 23.39
CA ILE A 249 12.63 3.73 23.68
C ILE A 249 12.52 2.26 23.27
N ALA A 250 12.10 1.41 24.20
CA ALA A 250 11.75 0.04 23.89
C ALA A 250 10.51 -0.01 22.99
N ASP A 251 10.43 -0.98 22.06
CA ASP A 251 9.25 -1.19 21.21
C ASP A 251 7.96 -1.42 22.02
N SER A 252 8.11 -1.95 23.24
CA SER A 252 7.02 -2.20 24.19
C SER A 252 7.38 -1.65 25.57
N PRO A 253 7.30 -0.33 25.79
CA PRO A 253 7.65 0.27 27.07
C PRO A 253 6.63 -0.16 28.13
N HIS A 254 7.10 -0.36 29.37
CA HIS A 254 6.26 -0.80 30.49
C HIS A 254 5.23 0.27 30.90
N LYS A 255 5.60 1.56 30.77
CA LYS A 255 4.73 2.72 31.10
C LYS A 255 4.67 3.70 29.92
N PRO A 256 3.96 3.39 28.82
CA PRO A 256 3.91 4.24 27.63
C PRO A 256 3.29 5.61 27.89
N ILE A 257 2.23 5.68 28.72
CA ILE A 257 1.60 6.96 29.08
C ILE A 257 2.56 7.85 29.87
N GLY A 258 3.26 7.27 30.85
CA GLY A 258 4.27 7.98 31.62
C GLY A 258 5.48 8.40 30.78
N LEU A 259 5.90 7.56 29.84
CA LEU A 259 6.97 7.87 28.89
C LEU A 259 6.61 9.07 28.02
N LEU A 260 5.45 9.06 27.37
CA LEU A 260 5.02 10.20 26.57
C LEU A 260 4.88 11.46 27.43
N GLY A 261 4.40 11.33 28.66
CA GLY A 261 4.36 12.44 29.61
C GLY A 261 5.75 12.99 29.96
N ALA A 262 6.77 12.15 30.07
CA ALA A 262 8.15 12.59 30.28
C ALA A 262 8.72 13.28 29.04
N ILE A 263 8.42 12.78 27.84
CA ILE A 263 8.82 13.40 26.56
C ILE A 263 8.20 14.79 26.44
N LEU A 264 6.89 14.92 26.70
CA LEU A 264 6.19 16.21 26.70
C LEU A 264 6.71 17.16 27.79
N ALA A 265 7.01 16.65 28.98
CA ALA A 265 7.59 17.46 30.05
C ALA A 265 8.99 17.98 29.67
N ARG A 266 9.79 17.20 28.93
CA ARG A 266 11.10 17.62 28.42
C ARG A 266 10.99 18.66 27.31
N HIS A 267 10.00 18.54 26.42
CA HIS A 267 9.68 19.58 25.43
C HIS A 267 9.40 20.92 26.12
N GLY A 268 8.76 20.85 27.30
CA GLY A 268 8.43 21.99 28.14
C GLY A 268 6.96 22.37 27.97
N ARG A 269 6.26 22.60 29.09
CA ARG A 269 4.84 23.01 29.06
C ARG A 269 4.65 24.40 28.45
N ASP A 270 5.66 25.26 28.54
CA ASP A 270 5.64 26.61 27.98
C ASP A 270 5.98 26.64 26.48
N ASN A 271 6.56 25.56 25.95
CA ASN A 271 6.97 25.44 24.54
C ASN A 271 5.92 24.73 23.68
N LEU A 272 4.70 24.54 24.17
CA LEU A 272 3.64 23.87 23.41
C LEU A 272 3.17 24.70 22.19
N ALA A 273 3.44 26.00 22.17
CA ALA A 273 3.22 26.82 20.97
C ALA A 273 4.19 26.48 19.82
N GLU A 274 5.37 25.94 20.14
CA GLU A 274 6.37 25.52 19.17
C GLU A 274 6.06 24.08 18.72
N ARG A 275 5.30 23.97 17.63
CA ARG A 275 4.90 22.70 17.02
C ARG A 275 6.11 22.00 16.37
N PRO A 276 6.52 20.80 16.84
CA PRO A 276 7.72 20.12 16.35
C PRO A 276 7.78 19.87 14.84
N ALA A 277 6.67 19.55 14.19
CA ALA A 277 6.65 19.26 12.75
C ALA A 277 6.38 20.48 11.87
N ALA A 278 6.09 21.66 12.44
CA ALA A 278 5.66 22.83 11.67
C ALA A 278 6.73 23.34 10.69
N ALA A 279 8.01 23.28 11.06
CA ALA A 279 9.11 23.67 10.17
C ALA A 279 9.21 22.73 8.96
N ASP A 280 8.99 21.44 9.15
CA ASP A 280 9.03 20.43 8.08
C ASP A 280 7.82 20.58 7.16
N GLU A 281 6.63 20.76 7.72
CA GLU A 281 5.41 21.05 6.97
C GLU A 281 5.54 22.31 6.11
N ALA A 282 6.16 23.37 6.63
CA ALA A 282 6.41 24.59 5.88
C ALA A 282 7.39 24.40 4.70
N ARG A 283 8.43 23.58 4.90
CA ARG A 283 9.38 23.22 3.82
C ARG A 283 8.69 22.40 2.73
N GLU A 284 7.96 21.36 3.10
CA GLU A 284 7.19 20.52 2.15
C GLU A 284 6.16 21.35 1.37
N ALA A 285 5.46 22.26 2.04
CA ALA A 285 4.51 23.17 1.38
C ALA A 285 5.18 24.11 0.38
N ALA A 286 6.38 24.62 0.68
CA ALA A 286 7.16 25.45 -0.23
C ALA A 286 7.64 24.66 -1.46
N GLU A 287 8.09 23.42 -1.27
CA GLU A 287 8.47 22.52 -2.36
C GLU A 287 7.29 22.21 -3.28
N LEU A 288 6.13 21.87 -2.72
CA LEU A 288 4.90 21.64 -3.48
C LEU A 288 4.45 22.89 -4.25
N ALA A 289 4.59 24.07 -3.65
CA ALA A 289 4.28 25.32 -4.33
C ALA A 289 5.24 25.58 -5.52
N ALA A 290 6.53 25.31 -5.34
CA ALA A 290 7.53 25.44 -6.40
C ALA A 290 7.27 24.44 -7.55
N ASP A 291 6.90 23.21 -7.23
CA ASP A 291 6.54 22.20 -8.23
C ASP A 291 5.28 22.59 -9.02
N ARG A 292 4.25 23.10 -8.34
CA ARG A 292 3.03 23.60 -8.98
C ARG A 292 3.33 24.78 -9.91
N ALA A 293 4.19 25.70 -9.48
CA ALA A 293 4.64 26.82 -10.32
C ALA A 293 5.36 26.31 -11.57
N ARG A 294 6.28 25.35 -11.42
CA ARG A 294 7.01 24.74 -12.55
C ARG A 294 6.06 24.09 -13.56
N VAL A 295 5.06 23.36 -13.11
CA VAL A 295 4.05 22.73 -13.98
C VAL A 295 3.22 23.80 -14.71
N ALA A 296 2.82 24.87 -14.02
CA ALA A 296 2.10 25.97 -14.63
C ALA A 296 2.93 26.66 -15.73
N ASP A 297 4.21 26.91 -15.50
CA ASP A 297 5.13 27.50 -16.48
C ASP A 297 5.32 26.60 -17.71
N GLN A 298 5.45 25.29 -17.51
CA GLN A 298 5.52 24.33 -18.62
C GLN A 298 4.24 24.34 -19.47
N LEU A 299 3.08 24.41 -18.84
CA LEU A 299 1.80 24.49 -19.54
C LEU A 299 1.64 25.80 -20.29
N ALA A 300 2.06 26.94 -19.70
CA ALA A 300 2.08 28.24 -20.36
C ALA A 300 3.01 28.21 -21.59
N THR A 301 4.22 27.68 -21.45
CA THR A 301 5.20 27.53 -22.54
C THR A 301 4.68 26.64 -23.67
N ARG A 302 3.98 25.55 -23.34
CA ARG A 302 3.34 24.69 -24.35
C ARG A 302 2.26 25.45 -25.12
N LYS A 303 1.43 26.26 -24.44
CA LYS A 303 0.40 27.08 -25.07
C LYS A 303 0.99 28.14 -26.01
N THR A 304 2.01 28.87 -25.58
CA THR A 304 2.68 29.88 -26.43
C THR A 304 3.33 29.24 -27.65
N THR A 305 4.02 28.11 -27.47
CA THR A 305 4.64 27.37 -28.59
C THR A 305 3.59 26.83 -29.55
N ALA A 306 2.45 26.33 -29.05
CA ALA A 306 1.35 25.87 -29.89
C ALA A 306 0.74 27.00 -30.72
N ALA A 307 0.52 28.17 -30.12
CA ALA A 307 0.05 29.37 -30.81
C ALA A 307 1.03 29.83 -31.90
N ALA A 308 2.33 29.86 -31.60
CA ALA A 308 3.38 30.20 -32.58
C ALA A 308 3.38 29.23 -33.78
N ARG A 309 3.26 27.92 -33.54
CA ARG A 309 3.15 26.93 -34.62
C ARG A 309 1.87 27.12 -35.44
N ALA A 310 0.75 27.45 -34.81
CA ALA A 310 -0.50 27.73 -35.52
C ALA A 310 -0.38 28.97 -36.42
N ALA A 311 0.22 30.05 -35.90
CA ALA A 311 0.51 31.26 -36.69
C ALA A 311 1.45 30.96 -37.87
N GLY A 312 2.51 30.18 -37.65
CA GLY A 312 3.41 29.73 -38.72
C GLY A 312 2.72 28.92 -39.81
N ARG A 313 1.81 28.00 -39.44
CA ARG A 313 0.98 27.27 -40.41
C ARG A 313 0.06 28.19 -41.19
N ALA A 314 -0.58 29.15 -40.53
CA ALA A 314 -1.43 30.14 -41.20
C ALA A 314 -0.64 31.00 -42.21
N ALA A 315 0.60 31.35 -41.88
CA ALA A 315 1.49 32.09 -42.79
C ALA A 315 1.88 31.26 -44.03
N LEU A 316 2.03 29.94 -43.92
CA LEU A 316 2.27 29.04 -45.06
C LEU A 316 1.05 28.96 -46.00
N SER A 317 -0.16 29.12 -45.49
CA SER A 317 -1.39 29.23 -46.32
C SER A 317 -1.64 30.65 -46.84
N SER A 318 -0.72 31.60 -46.65
CA SER A 318 -0.93 32.96 -47.11
C SER A 318 -0.94 33.07 -48.65
N PRO A 319 -1.72 34.01 -49.21
CA PRO A 319 -1.73 34.27 -50.65
C PRO A 319 -0.34 34.57 -51.23
N GLY A 320 0.51 35.26 -50.47
CA GLY A 320 1.89 35.54 -50.85
C GLY A 320 2.76 34.29 -50.97
N HIS A 321 2.64 33.34 -50.02
CA HIS A 321 3.35 32.07 -50.11
C HIS A 321 2.85 31.20 -51.26
N ALA A 322 1.54 31.18 -51.50
CA ALA A 322 0.94 30.50 -52.65
C ALA A 322 1.44 31.08 -53.99
N ALA A 323 1.53 32.41 -54.10
CA ALA A 323 2.07 33.08 -55.28
C ALA A 323 3.57 32.76 -55.50
N ALA A 324 4.37 32.75 -54.43
CA ALA A 324 5.78 32.37 -54.48
C ALA A 324 5.98 30.91 -54.93
N GLN A 325 5.18 29.96 -54.41
CA GLN A 325 5.21 28.58 -54.85
C GLN A 325 4.80 28.42 -56.32
N ALA A 326 3.77 29.15 -56.77
CA ALA A 326 3.34 29.14 -58.16
C ALA A 326 4.44 29.67 -59.10
N ALA A 327 5.11 30.75 -58.71
CA ALA A 327 6.25 31.29 -59.46
C ALA A 327 7.42 30.29 -59.53
N ALA A 328 7.78 29.65 -58.41
CA ALA A 328 8.82 28.63 -58.36
C ALA A 328 8.50 27.42 -59.26
N LYS A 329 7.25 26.94 -59.24
CA LYS A 329 6.80 25.85 -60.14
C LYS A 329 6.88 26.24 -61.61
N ARG A 330 6.48 27.48 -61.96
CA ARG A 330 6.61 28.00 -63.34
C ARG A 330 8.06 28.01 -63.78
N LEU A 331 8.96 28.58 -62.97
CA LEU A 331 10.39 28.61 -63.27
C LEU A 331 10.99 27.20 -63.42
N ALA A 332 10.62 26.27 -62.55
CA ALA A 332 11.04 24.88 -62.65
C ALA A 332 10.54 24.19 -63.93
N HIS A 333 9.29 24.45 -64.33
CA HIS A 333 8.71 23.93 -65.56
C HIS A 333 9.43 24.48 -66.80
N THR A 334 9.67 25.79 -66.87
CA THR A 334 10.43 26.40 -67.96
C THR A 334 11.87 25.87 -68.02
N ALA A 335 12.52 25.68 -66.88
CA ALA A 335 13.86 25.08 -66.83
C ALA A 335 13.86 23.62 -67.30
N ALA A 336 12.82 22.84 -66.98
CA ALA A 336 12.65 21.48 -67.50
C ALA A 336 12.45 21.48 -69.03
N GLN A 337 11.58 22.34 -69.55
CA GLN A 337 11.34 22.50 -70.99
C GLN A 337 12.63 22.91 -71.75
N ARG A 338 13.43 23.81 -71.18
CA ARG A 338 14.72 24.19 -71.77
C ARG A 338 15.69 23.01 -71.81
N ARG A 339 15.75 22.20 -70.76
CA ARG A 339 16.58 20.99 -70.72
C ARG A 339 16.13 19.95 -71.75
N THR A 340 14.82 19.72 -71.89
CA THR A 340 14.30 18.78 -72.90
C THR A 340 14.55 19.29 -74.32
N ALA A 341 14.38 20.59 -74.58
CA ALA A 341 14.68 21.20 -75.87
C ALA A 341 16.19 21.11 -76.22
N ALA A 342 17.07 21.38 -75.25
CA ALA A 342 18.51 21.24 -75.42
C ALA A 342 18.92 19.78 -75.70
N ALA A 343 18.32 18.82 -74.99
CA ALA A 343 18.53 17.39 -75.24
C ALA A 343 18.06 16.95 -76.63
N ALA A 344 16.89 17.44 -77.07
CA ALA A 344 16.37 17.19 -78.42
C ALA A 344 17.27 17.79 -79.52
N ALA A 345 17.78 19.01 -79.31
CA ALA A 345 18.73 19.63 -80.23
C ALA A 345 20.06 18.87 -80.31
N ALA A 346 20.58 18.40 -79.16
CA ALA A 346 21.78 17.57 -79.12
C ALA A 346 21.57 16.22 -79.83
N ALA A 347 20.41 15.58 -79.66
CA ALA A 347 20.05 14.34 -80.34
C ALA A 347 19.93 14.54 -81.87
N ALA A 348 19.29 15.63 -82.31
CA ALA A 348 19.20 15.97 -83.73
C ALA A 348 20.58 16.27 -84.36
N ALA A 349 21.46 16.96 -83.62
CA ALA A 349 22.84 17.19 -84.05
C ALA A 349 23.61 15.88 -84.21
N LEU A 350 23.49 14.96 -83.24
CA LEU A 350 24.10 13.63 -83.31
C LEU A 350 23.57 12.82 -84.50
N ASP A 351 22.25 12.78 -84.70
CA ASP A 351 21.63 12.06 -85.82
C ASP A 351 22.06 12.62 -87.18
N SER A 352 22.16 13.95 -87.30
CA SER A 352 22.70 14.59 -88.52
C SER A 352 24.17 14.27 -88.76
N ALA A 353 24.98 14.14 -87.71
CA ALA A 353 26.38 13.73 -87.82
C ALA A 353 26.50 12.25 -88.24
N ILE A 354 25.66 11.38 -87.69
CA ILE A 354 25.59 9.96 -88.08
C ILE A 354 25.16 9.82 -89.55
N ARG A 355 24.13 10.56 -89.99
CA ARG A 355 23.68 10.56 -91.38
C ARG A 355 24.78 11.02 -92.35
N ARG A 356 25.52 12.08 -92.00
CA ARG A 356 26.69 12.54 -92.77
C ARG A 356 27.78 11.48 -92.85
N ALA A 357 28.12 10.84 -91.73
CA ALA A 357 29.14 9.77 -91.71
C ALA A 357 28.75 8.54 -92.55
N ARG A 358 27.45 8.29 -92.72
CA ARG A 358 26.90 7.19 -93.53
C ARG A 358 26.68 7.53 -95.02
N GLY A 359 27.04 8.74 -95.46
CA GLY A 359 26.93 9.15 -96.87
C GLY A 359 25.49 9.38 -97.36
N LEU A 360 24.53 9.58 -96.45
CA LEU A 360 23.14 9.86 -96.80
C LEU A 360 22.93 11.38 -96.93
N THR A 361 22.75 11.89 -98.15
CA THR A 361 22.42 13.31 -98.39
C THR A 361 20.99 13.62 -97.95
N THR A 362 20.84 14.71 -97.18
CA THR A 362 19.57 15.25 -96.70
C THR A 362 18.63 15.56 -97.87
N PRO A 363 17.37 15.09 -97.89
CA PRO A 363 16.40 15.56 -98.87
C PRO A 363 16.06 17.03 -98.59
N ASP A 364 16.13 17.82 -99.64
CA ASP A 364 15.75 19.22 -99.72
C ASP A 364 14.27 19.38 -99.34
N ALA A 365 13.98 20.25 -98.38
CA ALA A 365 12.64 20.47 -97.86
C ALA A 365 11.88 21.45 -98.78
N ALA A 366 11.37 20.95 -99.90
CA ALA A 366 10.37 21.63 -100.70
C ALA A 366 8.99 20.97 -100.55
N ALA A 367 7.99 21.81 -100.27
CA ALA A 367 6.54 21.62 -100.46
C ALA A 367 5.76 20.64 -99.54
N HIS A 368 5.11 21.20 -98.50
CA HIS A 368 3.74 20.79 -98.14
C HIS A 368 2.95 21.94 -97.48
N PRO A 369 1.75 22.30 -97.98
CA PRO A 369 0.90 23.34 -97.40
C PRO A 369 0.17 22.88 -96.12
N PRO A 370 -0.33 23.81 -95.29
CA PRO A 370 -0.85 23.50 -93.95
C PRO A 370 -2.21 22.80 -94.02
N ARG A 371 -2.36 21.72 -93.25
CA ARG A 371 -3.67 21.11 -92.95
C ARG A 371 -4.36 21.88 -91.82
N ASP A 372 -5.55 22.33 -92.18
CA ASP A 372 -6.64 22.90 -91.41
C ASP A 372 -6.63 22.76 -89.88
N SER A 373 -6.77 23.94 -89.28
CA SER A 373 -7.19 24.25 -87.93
C SER A 373 -8.55 23.60 -87.60
N VAL A 374 -8.56 22.63 -86.69
CA VAL A 374 -9.79 22.26 -85.96
C VAL A 374 -9.75 22.95 -84.59
N SER A 375 -10.46 24.08 -84.53
CA SER A 375 -10.83 24.78 -83.32
C SER A 375 -11.68 23.88 -82.42
N LEU A 376 -11.09 23.39 -81.32
CA LEU A 376 -11.86 22.93 -80.17
C LEU A 376 -12.13 24.13 -79.27
N LYS A 377 -13.37 24.62 -79.36
CA LYS A 377 -13.95 25.66 -78.53
C LYS A 377 -13.78 25.31 -77.05
N THR A 378 -13.13 26.23 -76.34
CA THR A 378 -13.28 26.48 -74.92
C THR A 378 -14.76 26.64 -74.58
N ASN A 379 -15.26 25.89 -73.61
CA ASN A 379 -16.52 26.20 -72.95
C ASN A 379 -16.24 26.38 -71.46
N ALA A 380 -16.22 27.64 -71.04
CA ALA A 380 -16.39 28.07 -69.66
C ALA A 380 -17.90 28.20 -69.43
N GLN A 381 -18.45 27.43 -68.47
CA GLN A 381 -19.08 27.89 -67.21
C GLN A 381 -20.47 28.56 -67.36
N PRO A 382 -21.37 28.41 -66.37
CA PRO A 382 -21.20 28.91 -64.99
C PRO A 382 -20.87 27.85 -63.93
#